data_AF-A0A370GIP0-F1
#
_entry.id   AF-A0A370GIP0-F1
#
_cell.length_a   1.000
_cell.length_b   1.000
_cell.length_c   1.000
_cell.angle_alpha   90.00
_cell.angle_beta   90.00
_cell.angle_gamma   90.00
#
_symmetry.space_group_name_H-M   'P 1'
#
loop_
_entity.id
_entity.type
_entity.pdbx_description
1 polymer ?
#
loop_
_entity_poly.entity_id
_entity_poly.type
_entity_poly.pdbx_seq_one_letter_code
_entity_poly.pdbx_strand_id
1 'polypeptide(L)'
;MARQQERARRTRAAIIRSAAVEFGKSGYAAASLNRILEGSRATKGAMYFHFDSKEDLARAVLDAAVERYRATTERWLTRTDLGSLDVLHGMIDEIALRLENDIII
;
A
#
# COMPACT_ATOMS: atom_id res chain seq x y z
N MET A 1 -2.76 17.86 -20.31
CA MET A 1 -2.80 17.79 -18.83
C MET A 1 -3.11 16.39 -18.31
N ALA A 2 -4.16 15.69 -18.77
CA ALA A 2 -4.52 14.34 -18.30
C ALA A 2 -3.38 13.29 -18.36
N ARG A 3 -2.60 13.23 -19.44
CA ARG A 3 -1.47 12.30 -19.57
C ARG A 3 -0.35 12.53 -18.55
N GLN A 4 -0.15 13.77 -18.12
CA GLN A 4 0.87 14.13 -17.14
C GLN A 4 0.42 13.75 -15.73
N GLN A 5 -0.86 13.99 -15.40
CA GLN A 5 -1.47 13.56 -14.14
C GLN A 5 -1.46 12.02 -14.01
N GLU A 6 -1.77 11.28 -15.07
CA GLU A 6 -1.73 9.82 -15.01
C GLU A 6 -0.32 9.27 -14.82
N ARG A 7 0.70 9.89 -15.46
CA ARG A 7 2.10 9.55 -15.20
C ARG A 7 2.48 9.81 -13.75
N ALA A 8 2.12 10.98 -13.21
CA ALA A 8 2.37 11.35 -11.83
C ALA A 8 1.72 10.34 -10.85
N ARG A 9 0.46 9.96 -11.10
CA ARG A 9 -0.27 8.95 -10.29
C ARG A 9 0.41 7.59 -10.33
N ARG A 10 0.86 7.14 -11.51
CA ARG A 10 1.58 5.88 -11.68
C ARG A 10 2.93 5.88 -10.96
N THR A 11 3.69 6.96 -11.07
CA THR A 11 4.98 7.11 -10.36
C THR A 11 4.78 7.09 -8.85
N ARG A 12 3.82 7.89 -8.34
CA ARG A 12 3.47 7.90 -6.91
C ARG A 12 3.13 6.49 -6.41
N ALA A 13 2.29 5.76 -7.13
CA ALA A 13 1.91 4.40 -6.76
C ALA A 13 3.10 3.42 -6.81
N ALA A 14 4.00 3.56 -7.79
CA ALA A 14 5.20 2.72 -7.87
C ALA A 14 6.16 2.95 -6.68
N ILE A 15 6.31 4.21 -6.26
CA ILE A 15 7.13 4.56 -5.09
C ILE A 15 6.53 3.96 -3.82
N ILE A 16 5.22 4.12 -3.59
CA ILE A 16 4.52 3.54 -2.43
C ILE A 16 4.71 2.03 -2.39
N ARG A 17 4.53 1.34 -3.51
CA ARG A 17 4.70 -0.12 -3.57
C ARG A 17 6.13 -0.56 -3.24
N SER A 18 7.14 0.13 -3.79
CA SER A 18 8.53 -0.18 -3.51
C SER A 18 8.90 0.10 -2.04
N ALA A 19 8.36 1.19 -1.49
CA ALA A 19 8.54 1.57 -0.09
C ALA A 19 7.95 0.55 0.86
N ALA A 20 6.74 0.09 0.59
CA ALA A 20 6.09 -0.98 1.33
C ALA A 20 6.96 -2.25 1.43
N VAL A 21 7.51 -2.68 0.31
CA VAL A 21 8.38 -3.87 0.25
C VAL A 21 9.65 -3.67 1.07
N GLU A 22 10.31 -2.51 0.96
CA GLU A 22 11.53 -2.23 1.71
C GLU A 22 11.25 -2.08 3.21
N PHE A 23 10.16 -1.41 3.60
CA PHE A 23 9.74 -1.29 5.00
C PHE A 23 9.40 -2.65 5.60
N GLY A 24 8.73 -3.52 4.84
CA GLY A 24 8.43 -4.89 5.26
C GLY A 24 9.67 -5.76 5.46
N LYS A 25 10.67 -5.61 4.58
CA LYS A 25 11.90 -6.43 4.61
C LYS A 25 12.92 -5.96 5.65
N SER A 26 13.17 -4.65 5.68
CA SER A 26 14.25 -4.05 6.47
C SER A 26 13.76 -3.40 7.76
N GLY A 27 12.43 -3.27 7.95
CA GLY A 27 11.86 -2.40 8.96
C GLY A 27 11.98 -0.91 8.60
N TYR A 28 11.14 -0.07 9.21
CA TYR A 28 11.10 1.36 8.90
C TYR A 28 12.45 2.05 9.12
N ALA A 29 13.11 1.84 10.27
CA ALA A 29 14.35 2.53 10.60
C ALA A 29 15.48 2.23 9.60
N ALA A 30 15.69 0.96 9.26
CA ALA A 30 16.79 0.52 8.39
C ALA A 30 16.48 0.58 6.89
N ALA A 31 15.22 0.84 6.51
CA ALA A 31 14.84 0.95 5.10
C ALA A 31 15.62 2.02 4.33
N SER A 32 16.12 1.65 3.14
CA SER A 32 16.93 2.52 2.29
C SER A 32 16.10 3.23 1.23
N LEU A 33 16.12 4.57 1.22
CA LEU A 33 15.50 5.37 0.15
C LEU A 33 16.06 5.02 -1.23
N ASN A 34 17.36 4.68 -1.34
CA ASN A 34 17.95 4.30 -2.63
C ASN A 34 17.35 2.99 -3.17
N ARG A 35 17.19 1.98 -2.31
CA ARG A 35 16.54 0.70 -2.70
C ARG A 35 15.09 0.91 -3.11
N ILE A 36 14.39 1.80 -2.41
CA ILE A 36 13.00 2.18 -2.76
C ILE A 36 12.95 2.81 -4.16
N LEU A 37 13.86 3.74 -4.46
CA LEU A 37 13.96 4.39 -5.77
C LEU A 37 14.31 3.39 -6.88
N GLU A 38 15.27 2.50 -6.63
CA GLU A 38 15.63 1.41 -7.54
C GLU A 38 14.43 0.50 -7.86
N GLY A 39 13.73 0.03 -6.83
CA GLY A 39 12.57 -0.85 -7.00
C GLY A 39 11.36 -0.18 -7.67
N SER A 40 11.21 1.14 -7.50
CA SER A 40 10.13 1.92 -8.13
C SER A 40 10.50 2.43 -9.53
N ARG A 41 11.78 2.37 -9.92
CA ARG A 41 12.35 3.02 -11.11
C ARG A 41 12.09 4.54 -11.16
N ALA A 42 11.85 5.14 -10.00
CA ALA A 42 11.66 6.58 -9.87
C ALA A 42 13.00 7.28 -9.61
N THR A 43 13.12 8.52 -10.06
CA THR A 43 14.26 9.35 -9.70
C THR A 43 14.09 9.94 -8.30
N LYS A 44 15.19 10.34 -7.68
CA LYS A 44 15.17 11.06 -6.40
C LYS A 44 14.32 12.34 -6.48
N GLY A 45 14.39 13.08 -7.60
CA GLY A 45 13.56 14.25 -7.83
C GLY A 45 12.06 13.93 -7.92
N ALA A 46 11.69 12.82 -8.58
CA ALA A 46 10.29 12.39 -8.63
C ALA A 46 9.76 11.96 -7.25
N MET A 47 10.61 11.38 -6.41
CA MET A 47 10.27 11.06 -5.02
C MET A 47 9.99 12.33 -4.21
N TYR A 48 10.90 13.31 -4.21
CA TYR A 48 10.67 14.57 -3.48
C TYR A 48 9.56 15.45 -4.07
N PHE A 49 9.19 15.23 -5.34
CA PHE A 49 7.98 15.85 -5.91
C PHE A 49 6.69 15.29 -5.31
N HIS A 50 6.70 14.03 -4.85
CA HIS A 50 5.51 13.35 -4.34
C HIS A 50 5.45 13.25 -2.82
N PHE A 51 6.62 13.26 -2.17
CA PHE A 51 6.75 13.02 -0.74
C PHE A 51 7.87 13.86 -0.15
N ASP A 52 7.57 14.63 0.89
CA ASP A 52 8.54 15.56 1.48
C ASP A 52 9.61 14.85 2.31
N SER A 53 9.30 13.63 2.79
CA SER A 53 10.20 12.86 3.65
C SER A 53 9.96 11.35 3.58
N LYS A 54 10.86 10.59 4.20
CA LYS A 54 10.67 9.14 4.41
C LYS A 54 9.46 8.85 5.30
N GLU A 55 9.15 9.74 6.24
CA GLU A 55 7.98 9.62 7.11
C GLU A 55 6.68 9.83 6.33
N ASP A 56 6.63 10.85 5.48
CA ASP A 56 5.47 11.10 4.61
C ASP A 56 5.19 9.92 3.66
N LEU A 57 6.26 9.34 3.11
CA LEU A 57 6.15 8.10 2.34
C LEU A 57 5.63 6.93 3.18
N ALA A 58 6.10 6.77 4.42
CA ALA A 58 5.60 5.73 5.31
C ALA A 58 4.11 5.92 5.67
N ARG A 59 3.67 7.16 5.90
CA ARG A 59 2.25 7.49 6.10
C ARG A 59 1.42 7.13 4.86
N ALA A 60 1.88 7.52 3.67
CA ALA A 60 1.18 7.17 2.43
C ALA A 60 1.09 5.66 2.17
N VAL A 61 2.09 4.91 2.62
CA VAL A 61 2.09 3.45 2.61
C VAL A 61 1.05 2.90 3.59
N LEU A 62 0.97 3.43 4.82
CA LEU A 62 -0.05 3.04 5.79
C LEU A 62 -1.47 3.39 5.31
N ASP A 63 -1.68 4.57 4.74
CA ASP A 63 -2.96 4.99 4.19
C ASP A 63 -3.43 4.05 3.07
N ALA A 64 -2.51 3.61 2.21
CA ALA A 64 -2.80 2.63 1.18
C ALA A 64 -3.23 1.27 1.76
N ALA A 65 -2.57 0.83 2.84
CA ALA A 65 -2.96 -0.38 3.56
C ALA A 65 -4.36 -0.24 4.16
N VAL A 66 -4.62 0.87 4.87
CA VAL A 66 -5.90 1.15 5.54
C VAL A 66 -7.05 1.17 4.54
N GLU A 67 -6.90 1.87 3.40
CA GLU A 67 -7.98 1.92 2.40
C GLU A 67 -8.28 0.52 1.84
N ARG A 68 -7.27 -0.33 1.69
CA ARG A 68 -7.46 -1.71 1.22
C ARG A 68 -8.14 -2.61 2.25
N TYR A 69 -7.80 -2.44 3.54
CA TYR A 69 -8.53 -3.11 4.62
C TYR A 69 -9.98 -2.63 4.68
N ARG A 70 -10.21 -1.30 4.61
CA ARG A 70 -11.55 -0.71 4.59
C ARG A 70 -12.39 -1.27 3.45
N ALA A 71 -11.85 -1.31 2.24
CA ALA A 71 -12.54 -1.87 1.09
C ALA A 71 -12.86 -3.36 1.27
N THR A 72 -12.00 -4.13 1.95
CA THR A 72 -12.23 -5.55 2.23
C THR A 72 -13.35 -5.74 3.23
N THR A 73 -13.29 -5.03 4.36
CA THR A 73 -14.33 -5.04 5.37
C THR A 73 -15.68 -4.61 4.78
N GLU A 74 -15.71 -3.55 3.96
CA GLU A 74 -16.93 -3.08 3.30
C GLU A 74 -17.52 -4.13 2.35
N ARG A 75 -16.68 -4.84 1.57
CA ARG A 75 -17.14 -5.96 0.72
C ARG A 75 -17.75 -7.09 1.53
N TRP A 76 -17.20 -7.44 2.68
CA TRP A 76 -17.74 -8.51 3.53
C TRP A 76 -19.02 -8.08 4.25
N LEU A 77 -19.06 -6.87 4.80
CA LEU A 77 -20.20 -6.36 5.54
C LEU A 77 -21.44 -6.10 4.66
N THR A 78 -21.25 -5.94 3.35
CA THR A 78 -22.35 -5.75 2.39
C THR A 78 -22.96 -7.07 1.90
N ARG A 79 -22.42 -8.22 2.29
CA ARG A 79 -22.97 -9.54 1.95
C ARG A 79 -24.27 -9.80 2.70
N THR A 80 -25.35 -10.00 1.96
CA THR A 80 -26.69 -10.32 2.50
C THR A 80 -27.09 -11.78 2.31
N ASP A 81 -26.26 -12.55 1.61
CA ASP A 81 -26.46 -13.97 1.26
C ASP A 81 -25.77 -14.93 2.25
N LEU A 82 -25.07 -14.41 3.26
CA LEU A 82 -24.31 -15.19 4.24
C LEU A 82 -24.79 -14.90 5.67
N GLY A 83 -24.62 -15.87 6.58
CA GLY A 83 -24.82 -15.65 8.00
C GLY A 83 -23.70 -14.76 8.59
N SER A 84 -23.97 -14.07 9.70
CA SER A 84 -23.00 -13.16 10.31
C SER A 84 -21.69 -13.83 10.73
N LEU A 85 -21.74 -15.11 11.13
CA LEU A 85 -20.54 -15.88 11.46
C LEU A 85 -19.71 -16.22 10.21
N ASP A 86 -20.37 -16.55 9.09
CA ASP A 86 -19.69 -16.82 7.81
C ASP A 86 -19.03 -15.56 7.26
N VAL A 87 -19.68 -14.40 7.42
CA VAL A 87 -19.10 -13.09 7.09
C VAL A 87 -17.85 -12.82 7.93
N LEU A 88 -17.91 -13.05 9.24
CA LEU A 88 -16.76 -12.85 10.14
C LEU A 88 -15.61 -13.79 9.79
N HIS A 89 -15.90 -15.07 9.56
CA HIS A 89 -14.91 -16.08 9.22
C HIS A 89 -14.23 -15.75 7.89
N GLY A 90 -15.00 -15.51 6.83
CA GLY A 90 -14.46 -15.18 5.52
C GLY A 90 -13.67 -13.86 5.51
N MET A 91 -14.11 -12.86 6.29
CA MET A 91 -13.35 -11.63 6.46
C MET A 91 -12.00 -11.87 7.16
N ILE A 92 -11.97 -12.67 8.23
CA ILE A 92 -10.73 -13.02 8.94
C ILE A 92 -9.80 -13.79 8.02
N ASP A 93 -10.30 -14.79 7.30
CA ASP A 93 -9.51 -15.59 6.37
C ASP A 93 -8.89 -14.72 5.26
N GLU A 94 -9.68 -13.81 4.66
CA GLU A 94 -9.17 -12.91 3.62
C GLU A 94 -8.12 -11.91 4.17
N ILE A 95 -8.28 -11.45 5.41
CA ILE A 95 -7.29 -10.58 6.08
C ILE A 95 -6.02 -11.37 6.40
N ALA A 96 -6.13 -12.58 6.96
CA ALA A 96 -5.00 -13.43 7.32
C ALA A 96 -4.17 -13.79 6.09
N LEU A 97 -4.82 -14.23 5.00
CA LEU A 97 -4.16 -14.53 3.74
C LEU A 97 -3.39 -13.32 3.18
N ARG A 98 -3.91 -12.10 3.37
CA ARG A 98 -3.21 -10.89 2.94
C ARG A 98 -2.03 -10.55 3.82
N LEU A 99 -2.15 -10.65 5.13
CA LEU A 99 -1.03 -10.40 6.05
C LEU A 99 0.16 -11.33 5.77
N GLU A 100 -0.09 -12.58 5.40
CA GLU A 100 0.96 -13.54 5.08
C GLU A 100 1.61 -13.30 3.70
N ASN A 101 0.82 -12.88 2.70
CA ASN A 101 1.26 -12.89 1.31
C ASN A 101 1.56 -11.50 0.74
N ASP A 102 1.06 -10.42 1.35
CA ASP A 102 1.24 -9.08 0.83
C ASP A 102 1.38 -8.05 1.95
N ILE A 103 2.61 -7.59 2.16
CA ILE A 103 2.93 -6.74 3.30
C ILE A 103 2.08 -5.45 3.25
N ILE A 104 1.80 -4.87 2.07
CA ILE A 104 1.00 -3.61 1.97
C ILE A 104 0.21 -3.45 0.62
N ILE A 105 0.23 -4.39 -0.34
CA ILE A 105 -0.33 -4.18 -1.71
C ILE A 105 -1.40 -5.19 -2.08
#